data_AF-A0A8J5Y8A6-F1
#
_entry.id   AF-A0A8J5Y8A6-F1
#
_cell.length_a   1.000
_cell.length_b   1.000
_cell.length_c   1.000
_cell.angle_alpha   90.00
_cell.angle_beta   90.00
_cell.angle_gamma   90.00
#
_symmetry.space_group_name_H-M   'P 1'
#
loop_
_entity.id
_entity.type
_entity.pdbx_description
1 polymer ?
#
loop_
_entity_poly.entity_id
_entity_poly.type
_entity_poly.pdbx_seq_one_letter_code
_entity_poly.pdbx_strand_id
1 'polypeptide(L)'
;MKDEYKSMQDNKVWELVLLPEGAKPIGCKWIFKTKRDANGNVERYKARLVAKGYIQKEDIDFTETFSPVSSKDSFRIIMALVAHFDLELHQMDVKTAFLNGDIEETIYMVQPENFELKDSKNMVCKLTKSIYGLKQASRQWYHKFHQIIISFGFEINIVDDCVYHKFNGSKYIFLVLYVDDILLATNDIGLLHETKRFLSKHFEMKDLGDASFILGIQIHRDRSRGILGLSQKSYIDKVLKRFAVGSLMYAQVCTRPDIAYIVGMLDRYLSNPGIDHWIAAKRVMRYLQRTKDYMLTYKKSDLLEVIGYSDSDFAGCQDSRKSTSGYIYLLAGGAISWKSVKQTLVASSTMAAEFVACYEASNHGIWLGNLSQGCAFWRM
;
A
#
# COMPACT_ATOMS: atom_id res chain seq x y z
N MET A 1 21.03 15.85 -3.87
CA MET A 1 20.43 17.18 -3.61
C MET A 1 20.14 17.89 -4.93
N LYS A 2 21.14 18.11 -5.80
CA LYS A 2 20.93 18.73 -7.12
C LYS A 2 19.84 18.07 -7.96
N ASP A 3 19.83 16.74 -8.06
CA ASP A 3 18.78 16.02 -8.82
C ASP A 3 17.35 16.27 -8.29
N GLU A 4 17.19 16.25 -6.96
CA GLU A 4 15.89 16.52 -6.33
C GLU A 4 15.47 17.98 -6.52
N TYR A 5 16.41 18.92 -6.34
CA TYR A 5 16.16 20.34 -6.56
C TYR A 5 15.79 20.62 -8.02
N LYS A 6 16.48 19.99 -8.98
CA LYS A 6 16.15 20.07 -10.41
C LYS A 6 14.74 19.55 -10.68
N SER A 7 14.35 18.40 -10.10
CA SER A 7 12.98 17.89 -10.22
C SER A 7 11.94 18.88 -9.68
N MET A 8 12.24 19.61 -8.60
CA MET A 8 11.37 20.65 -8.08
C MET A 8 11.26 21.86 -9.02
N GLN A 9 12.34 22.23 -9.70
CA GLN A 9 12.33 23.28 -10.72
C GLN A 9 11.54 22.85 -11.96
N ASP A 10 11.78 21.63 -12.46
CA ASP A 10 11.12 21.08 -13.64
C ASP A 10 9.59 20.97 -13.42
N ASN A 11 9.17 20.63 -12.20
CA ASN A 11 7.75 20.58 -11.81
C ASN A 11 7.16 21.93 -11.37
N LYS A 12 7.95 23.02 -11.39
CA LYS A 12 7.57 24.37 -10.95
C LYS A 12 6.88 24.36 -9.58
N VAL A 13 7.50 23.68 -8.61
CA VAL A 13 6.89 23.39 -7.30
C VAL A 13 6.60 24.64 -6.47
N TRP A 14 7.34 25.71 -6.72
CA TRP A 14 7.13 26.99 -6.04
C TRP A 14 7.53 28.17 -6.91
N GLU A 15 7.03 29.33 -6.52
CA GLU A 15 7.48 30.64 -6.98
C GLU A 15 8.18 31.36 -5.84
N LEU A 16 9.25 32.09 -6.14
CA LEU A 16 9.95 32.90 -5.14
C LEU A 16 9.27 34.26 -5.02
N VAL A 17 8.84 34.59 -3.80
CA VAL A 17 8.12 35.84 -3.50
C VAL A 17 8.64 36.46 -2.21
N LEU A 18 8.46 37.77 -2.04
CA LEU A 18 8.68 38.42 -0.74
C LEU A 18 7.68 37.88 0.27
N LEU A 19 8.13 37.57 1.48
CA LEU A 19 7.24 37.12 2.54
C LEU A 19 6.22 38.23 2.86
N PRO A 20 4.91 37.97 2.71
CA PRO A 20 3.89 38.97 3.03
C PRO A 20 3.89 39.31 4.52
N GLU A 21 3.48 40.53 4.86
CA GLU A 21 3.38 40.97 6.24
C GLU A 21 2.37 40.10 7.02
N GLY A 22 2.76 39.63 8.21
CA GLY A 22 1.95 38.74 9.05
C GLY A 22 2.00 37.25 8.66
N ALA A 23 2.53 36.88 7.50
CA ALA A 23 2.69 35.49 7.10
C ALA A 23 3.88 34.83 7.81
N LYS A 24 3.75 33.53 8.14
CA LYS A 24 4.84 32.74 8.73
C LYS A 24 5.20 31.59 7.81
N PRO A 25 6.43 31.56 7.26
CA PRO A 25 6.84 30.46 6.40
C PRO A 25 7.13 29.21 7.22
N ILE A 26 6.77 28.04 6.68
CA ILE A 26 7.17 26.76 7.24
C ILE A 26 8.63 26.47 6.92
N GLY A 27 9.33 25.78 7.81
CA GLY A 27 10.68 25.32 7.53
C GLY A 27 10.72 24.14 6.56
N CYS A 28 11.90 23.81 6.06
CA CYS A 28 12.15 22.57 5.31
C CYS A 28 13.41 21.87 5.83
N LYS A 29 13.63 20.62 5.43
CA LYS A 29 14.84 19.85 5.74
C LYS A 29 15.17 18.84 4.64
N TRP A 30 16.46 18.59 4.46
CA TRP A 30 16.93 17.50 3.61
C TRP A 30 16.93 16.18 4.36
N ILE A 31 16.30 15.16 3.78
CA ILE A 31 16.32 13.77 4.27
C ILE A 31 17.16 12.92 3.31
N PHE A 32 18.16 12.25 3.86
CA PHE A 32 19.07 11.40 3.11
C PHE A 32 18.76 9.92 3.33
N LYS A 33 18.79 9.14 2.26
CA LYS A 33 18.59 7.69 2.29
C LYS A 33 19.56 7.01 1.35
N THR A 34 20.35 6.09 1.88
CA THR A 34 21.20 5.20 1.09
C THR A 34 20.38 4.01 0.61
N LYS A 35 20.22 3.87 -0.70
CA LYS A 35 19.70 2.67 -1.35
C LYS A 35 20.85 1.69 -1.55
N ARG A 36 20.60 0.45 -1.14
CA ARG A 36 21.56 -0.64 -1.26
C ARG A 36 20.93 -1.75 -2.10
N ASP A 37 21.76 -2.41 -2.89
CA ASP A 37 21.37 -3.57 -3.67
C ASP A 37 21.11 -4.79 -2.76
N ALA A 38 20.78 -5.94 -3.37
CA ALA A 38 20.57 -7.19 -2.66
C ALA A 38 21.83 -7.72 -1.93
N ASN A 39 23.02 -7.33 -2.41
CA ASN A 39 24.33 -7.71 -1.85
C ASN A 39 24.79 -6.78 -0.72
N GLY A 40 24.05 -5.70 -0.45
CA GLY A 40 24.36 -4.72 0.59
C GLY A 40 25.30 -3.60 0.14
N ASN A 41 25.70 -3.58 -1.14
CA ASN A 41 26.49 -2.51 -1.74
C ASN A 41 25.63 -1.27 -1.93
N VAL A 42 26.26 -0.10 -1.88
CA VAL A 42 25.55 1.15 -2.14
C VAL A 42 25.21 1.23 -3.63
N GLU A 43 23.92 1.23 -3.93
CA GLU A 43 23.39 1.39 -5.28
C GLU A 43 23.20 2.88 -5.60
N ARG A 44 22.64 3.64 -4.65
CA ARG A 44 22.32 5.05 -4.86
C ARG A 44 22.19 5.84 -3.56
N TYR A 45 22.66 7.07 -3.54
CA TYR A 45 22.33 8.04 -2.49
C TYR A 45 21.11 8.86 -2.93
N LYS A 46 20.03 8.84 -2.14
CA LYS A 46 18.82 9.62 -2.39
C LYS A 46 18.74 10.76 -1.38
N ALA A 47 18.46 11.97 -1.85
CA ALA A 47 18.13 13.12 -1.03
C ALA A 47 16.69 13.53 -1.36
N ARG A 48 15.90 13.89 -0.35
CA ARG A 48 14.55 14.44 -0.51
C ARG A 48 14.42 15.71 0.30
N LEU A 49 13.85 16.74 -0.29
CA LEU A 49 13.48 17.94 0.47
C LEU A 49 12.10 17.72 1.07
N VAL A 50 11.97 17.96 2.36
CA VAL A 50 10.76 17.69 3.14
C VAL A 50 10.35 18.94 3.89
N ALA A 51 9.12 19.39 3.69
CA ALA A 51 8.50 20.45 4.46
C ALA A 51 8.36 20.05 5.94
N LYS A 52 8.52 21.00 6.84
CA LYS A 52 8.21 20.85 8.27
C LYS A 52 6.71 21.04 8.50
N GLY A 53 5.87 20.24 7.83
CA GLY A 53 4.41 20.39 7.85
C GLY A 53 3.73 20.08 9.18
N TYR A 54 4.46 19.61 10.20
CA TYR A 54 3.94 19.51 11.57
C TYR A 54 3.59 20.89 12.17
N ILE A 55 4.08 21.98 11.59
CA ILE A 55 3.76 23.36 11.98
C ILE A 55 2.45 23.85 11.30
N GLN A 56 1.95 23.13 10.27
CA GLN A 56 0.72 23.50 9.56
C GLN A 56 -0.50 23.42 10.48
N LYS A 57 -1.37 24.43 10.36
CA LYS A 57 -2.63 24.57 11.07
C LYS A 57 -3.80 24.14 10.19
N GLU A 58 -4.67 23.33 10.77
CA GLU A 58 -5.96 22.98 10.16
C GLU A 58 -6.81 24.23 9.96
N ASP A 59 -7.63 24.24 8.90
CA ASP A 59 -8.46 25.36 8.42
C ASP A 59 -7.70 26.61 7.95
N ILE A 60 -6.37 26.57 7.95
CA ILE A 60 -5.51 27.66 7.43
C ILE A 60 -4.62 27.12 6.32
N ASP A 61 -3.81 26.11 6.64
CA ASP A 61 -2.79 25.56 5.72
C ASP A 61 -3.26 24.28 5.02
N PHE A 62 -4.34 23.67 5.52
CA PHE A 62 -5.03 22.51 4.93
C PHE A 62 -6.41 22.35 5.58
N THR A 63 -7.36 21.79 4.85
CA THR A 63 -8.69 21.41 5.38
C THR A 63 -8.85 19.89 5.51
N GLU A 64 -8.35 19.12 4.54
CA GLU A 64 -8.48 17.68 4.53
C GLU A 64 -7.17 16.98 4.14
N THR A 65 -6.87 15.87 4.82
CA THR A 65 -5.60 15.14 4.64
C THR A 65 -5.78 13.70 4.20
N PHE A 66 -7.02 13.20 4.19
CA PHE A 66 -7.31 11.81 3.86
C PHE A 66 -6.91 11.51 2.41
N SER A 67 -6.08 10.48 2.26
CA SER A 67 -5.67 9.90 0.99
C SER A 67 -5.89 8.39 1.07
N PRO A 68 -6.62 7.80 0.11
CA PRO A 68 -6.79 6.35 0.08
C PRO A 68 -5.47 5.66 -0.28
N VAL A 69 -5.38 4.38 0.11
CA VAL A 69 -4.29 3.47 -0.25
C VAL A 69 -4.93 2.13 -0.55
N SER A 70 -4.54 1.48 -1.66
CA SER A 70 -5.10 0.17 -2.01
C SER A 70 -4.88 -0.85 -0.91
N SER A 71 -5.95 -1.60 -0.61
CA SER A 71 -5.90 -2.63 0.41
C SER A 71 -5.07 -3.84 -0.06
N LYS A 72 -4.51 -4.59 0.88
CA LYS A 72 -3.82 -5.85 0.56
C LYS A 72 -4.78 -6.92 0.03
N ASP A 73 -6.05 -6.85 0.43
CA ASP A 73 -7.10 -7.75 -0.05
C ASP A 73 -7.36 -7.50 -1.54
N SER A 74 -7.53 -6.24 -1.93
CA SER A 74 -7.70 -5.80 -3.32
C SER A 74 -6.52 -6.24 -4.19
N PHE A 75 -5.29 -6.00 -3.71
CA PHE A 75 -4.09 -6.47 -4.39
C PHE A 75 -4.11 -7.98 -4.62
N ARG A 76 -4.41 -8.77 -3.58
CA ARG A 76 -4.45 -10.23 -3.66
C ARG A 76 -5.57 -10.74 -4.57
N ILE A 77 -6.72 -10.08 -4.61
CA ILE A 77 -7.80 -10.39 -5.55
C ILE A 77 -7.34 -10.17 -6.98
N ILE A 78 -6.70 -9.04 -7.29
CA ILE A 78 -6.13 -8.82 -8.64
C ILE A 78 -5.08 -9.89 -8.97
N MET A 79 -4.24 -10.31 -8.02
CA MET A 79 -3.28 -11.42 -8.24
C MET A 79 -3.97 -12.75 -8.52
N ALA A 80 -5.06 -13.05 -7.81
CA ALA A 80 -5.88 -14.23 -8.06
C ALA A 80 -6.52 -14.19 -9.46
N LEU A 81 -7.03 -13.03 -9.89
CA LEU A 81 -7.56 -12.82 -11.24
C LEU A 81 -6.49 -12.99 -12.33
N VAL A 82 -5.31 -12.43 -12.11
CA VAL A 82 -4.17 -12.57 -13.04
C VAL A 82 -3.82 -14.05 -13.22
N ALA A 83 -3.79 -14.83 -12.13
CA ALA A 83 -3.51 -16.25 -12.19
C ALA A 83 -4.64 -17.05 -12.87
N HIS A 84 -5.89 -16.68 -12.62
CA HIS A 84 -7.06 -17.38 -13.13
C HIS A 84 -7.28 -17.17 -14.64
N PHE A 85 -7.19 -15.92 -15.09
CA PHE A 85 -7.42 -15.53 -16.49
C PHE A 85 -6.13 -15.40 -17.31
N ASP A 86 -4.97 -15.70 -16.72
CA ASP A 86 -3.64 -15.54 -17.33
C ASP A 86 -3.37 -14.12 -17.89
N LEU A 87 -3.78 -13.08 -17.16
CA LEU A 87 -3.67 -11.69 -17.60
C LEU A 87 -2.22 -11.21 -17.70
N GLU A 88 -1.90 -10.33 -18.63
CA GLU A 88 -0.65 -9.57 -18.60
C GLU A 88 -0.57 -8.73 -17.34
N LEU A 89 0.60 -8.70 -16.68
CA LEU A 89 0.77 -7.99 -15.42
C LEU A 89 2.04 -7.14 -15.46
N HIS A 90 1.87 -5.84 -15.65
CA HIS A 90 2.96 -4.89 -15.72
C HIS A 90 2.95 -3.90 -14.54
N GLN A 91 4.13 -3.38 -14.21
CA GLN A 91 4.31 -2.37 -13.19
C GLN A 91 4.89 -1.09 -13.78
N MET A 92 4.43 0.05 -13.29
CA MET A 92 5.01 1.36 -13.54
C MET A 92 5.24 2.08 -12.20
N ASP A 93 6.21 2.98 -12.17
CA ASP A 93 6.54 3.82 -11.01
C ASP A 93 6.46 5.28 -11.42
N VAL A 94 5.70 6.08 -10.67
CA VAL A 94 5.61 7.53 -10.86
C VAL A 94 6.78 8.18 -10.16
N LYS A 95 7.62 8.91 -10.90
CA LYS A 95 8.66 9.70 -10.26
C LYS A 95 8.04 10.90 -9.55
N THR A 96 8.51 11.11 -8.33
CA THR A 96 8.17 12.29 -7.52
C THR A 96 6.66 12.56 -7.44
N ALA A 97 5.87 11.52 -7.16
CA ALA A 97 4.40 11.56 -7.22
C ALA A 97 3.79 12.80 -6.54
N PHE A 98 4.23 13.13 -5.32
CA PHE A 98 3.71 14.28 -4.58
C PHE A 98 3.95 15.62 -5.31
N LEU A 99 5.04 15.77 -6.07
CA LEU A 99 5.32 17.01 -6.81
C LEU A 99 4.33 17.27 -7.95
N ASN A 100 3.53 16.28 -8.34
CA ASN A 100 2.50 16.44 -9.36
C ASN A 100 1.20 17.03 -8.80
N GLY A 101 0.94 16.84 -7.49
CA GLY A 101 -0.27 17.32 -6.81
C GLY A 101 -0.29 18.84 -6.71
N ASP A 102 -1.38 19.46 -7.16
CA ASP A 102 -1.60 20.90 -7.04
C ASP A 102 -1.98 21.27 -5.59
N ILE A 103 -1.54 22.43 -5.10
CA ILE A 103 -2.00 22.97 -3.80
C ILE A 103 -2.89 24.18 -4.08
N GLU A 104 -4.06 24.21 -3.46
CA GLU A 104 -4.96 25.37 -3.50
C GLU A 104 -4.67 26.36 -2.37
N GLU A 105 -4.22 25.87 -1.22
CA GLU A 105 -3.84 26.68 -0.07
C GLU A 105 -2.56 27.49 -0.32
N THR A 106 -2.52 28.70 0.24
CA THR A 106 -1.32 29.54 0.15
C THR A 106 -0.34 29.17 1.26
N ILE A 107 0.67 28.36 0.91
CA ILE A 107 1.71 27.93 1.83
C ILE A 107 3.05 28.56 1.45
N TYR A 108 3.66 29.25 2.40
CA TYR A 108 5.03 29.78 2.27
C TYR A 108 6.01 28.85 2.96
N MET A 109 7.13 28.56 2.31
CA MET A 109 8.21 27.74 2.84
C MET A 109 9.53 28.52 2.76
N VAL A 110 10.39 28.37 3.77
CA VAL A 110 11.76 28.90 3.70
C VAL A 110 12.52 28.26 2.53
N GLN A 111 13.42 29.03 1.91
CA GLN A 111 14.27 28.50 0.86
C GLN A 111 15.09 27.29 1.37
N PRO A 112 15.30 26.27 0.54
CA PRO A 112 16.07 25.11 0.94
C PRO A 112 17.54 25.46 1.18
N GLU A 113 18.07 24.99 2.30
CA GLU A 113 19.47 25.18 2.69
C GLU A 113 20.42 24.75 1.56
N ASN A 114 21.45 25.56 1.30
CA ASN A 114 22.43 25.46 0.21
C ASN A 114 21.91 25.77 -1.21
N PHE A 115 20.66 26.20 -1.36
CA PHE A 115 20.08 26.64 -2.63
C PHE A 115 19.43 28.03 -2.53
N GLU A 116 19.77 28.78 -1.48
CA GLU A 116 19.31 30.15 -1.24
C GLU A 116 19.92 31.14 -2.24
N LEU A 117 19.09 32.08 -2.71
CA LEU A 117 19.58 33.23 -3.48
C LEU A 117 20.26 34.23 -2.54
N LYS A 118 21.57 34.48 -2.77
CA LYS A 118 22.46 35.24 -1.88
C LYS A 118 21.98 36.67 -1.54
N ASP A 119 21.16 37.28 -2.39
CA ASP A 119 20.69 38.67 -2.24
C ASP A 119 19.23 38.78 -1.74
N SER A 120 18.66 37.70 -1.22
CA SER A 120 17.20 37.58 -1.03
C SER A 120 16.76 37.27 0.41
N LYS A 121 17.26 38.01 1.40
CA LYS A 121 17.04 37.75 2.84
C LYS A 121 15.58 37.62 3.29
N ASN A 122 14.62 38.14 2.53
CA ASN A 122 13.17 38.04 2.85
C ASN A 122 12.35 37.28 1.79
N MET A 123 13.01 36.61 0.83
CA MET A 123 12.29 35.81 -0.17
C MET A 123 12.00 34.41 0.35
N VAL A 124 10.79 33.95 0.12
CA VAL A 124 10.28 32.63 0.50
C VAL A 124 9.70 31.92 -0.73
N CYS A 125 9.64 30.59 -0.66
CA CYS A 125 8.99 29.75 -1.66
C CYS A 125 7.48 29.75 -1.40
N LYS A 126 6.67 30.36 -2.27
CA LYS A 126 5.22 30.14 -2.30
C LYS A 126 4.96 28.84 -3.05
N LEU A 127 4.53 27.80 -2.33
CA LEU A 127 4.29 26.48 -2.90
C LEU A 127 3.07 26.51 -3.82
N THR A 128 3.22 25.95 -5.02
CA THR A 128 2.15 25.73 -6.01
C THR A 128 1.85 24.23 -6.16
N LYS A 129 2.83 23.38 -5.84
CA LYS A 129 2.72 21.92 -5.83
C LYS A 129 3.03 21.33 -4.47
N SER A 130 2.44 20.17 -4.20
CA SER A 130 2.62 19.45 -2.95
C SER A 130 4.03 18.86 -2.85
N ILE A 131 4.59 18.85 -1.64
CA ILE A 131 5.91 18.27 -1.37
C ILE A 131 5.84 17.34 -0.17
N TYR A 132 6.82 16.45 -0.07
CA TYR A 132 6.95 15.58 1.09
C TYR A 132 6.90 16.38 2.39
N GLY A 133 6.16 15.87 3.38
CA GLY A 133 6.07 16.46 4.70
C GLY A 133 4.92 17.47 4.88
N LEU A 134 4.28 17.92 3.80
CA LEU A 134 2.97 18.58 3.91
C LEU A 134 1.90 17.56 4.27
N LYS A 135 0.94 17.98 5.09
CA LYS A 135 -0.14 17.11 5.59
C LYS A 135 -1.09 16.62 4.47
N GLN A 136 -1.34 17.45 3.45
CA GLN A 136 -2.25 17.13 2.34
C GLN A 136 -1.56 16.52 1.11
N ALA A 137 -0.24 16.34 1.10
CA ALA A 137 0.50 16.00 -0.13
C ALA A 137 0.04 14.69 -0.81
N SER A 138 -0.22 13.65 -0.01
CA SER A 138 -0.73 12.38 -0.54
C SER A 138 -2.10 12.53 -1.17
N ARG A 139 -2.98 13.33 -0.54
CA ARG A 139 -4.34 13.60 -1.01
C ARG A 139 -4.31 14.33 -2.35
N GLN A 140 -3.48 15.37 -2.46
CA GLN A 140 -3.38 16.15 -3.69
C GLN A 140 -2.80 15.33 -4.85
N TRP A 141 -1.84 14.45 -4.57
CA TRP A 141 -1.38 13.48 -5.56
C TRP A 141 -2.52 12.55 -6.01
N TYR A 142 -3.24 11.95 -5.06
CA TYR A 142 -4.34 11.04 -5.37
C TYR A 142 -5.41 11.72 -6.22
N HIS A 143 -5.85 12.92 -5.85
CA HIS A 143 -6.86 13.67 -6.61
C HIS A 143 -6.41 13.97 -8.03
N LYS A 144 -5.15 14.41 -8.19
CA LYS A 144 -4.59 14.67 -9.52
C LYS A 144 -4.58 13.40 -10.38
N PHE A 145 -4.14 12.28 -9.81
CA PHE A 145 -4.13 11.00 -10.49
C PHE A 145 -5.53 10.54 -10.87
N HIS A 146 -6.47 10.61 -9.92
CA HIS A 146 -7.87 10.23 -10.09
C HIS A 146 -8.53 10.99 -11.24
N GLN A 147 -8.42 12.33 -11.26
CA GLN A 147 -8.98 13.15 -12.33
C GLN A 147 -8.44 12.75 -13.71
N ILE A 148 -7.12 12.51 -13.80
CA ILE A 148 -6.45 12.12 -15.05
C ILE A 148 -6.90 10.73 -15.50
N ILE A 149 -6.96 9.74 -14.62
CA ILE A 149 -7.29 8.36 -15.01
C ILE A 149 -8.77 8.21 -15.40
N ILE A 150 -9.68 8.89 -14.68
CA ILE A 150 -11.10 8.93 -15.03
C ILE A 150 -11.31 9.62 -16.39
N SER A 151 -10.56 10.69 -16.70
CA SER A 151 -10.63 11.34 -18.02
C SER A 151 -10.23 10.42 -19.18
N PHE A 152 -9.48 9.35 -18.90
CA PHE A 152 -9.11 8.33 -19.87
C PHE A 152 -10.16 7.21 -20.01
N GLY A 153 -11.27 7.29 -19.28
CA GLY A 153 -12.36 6.34 -19.31
C GLY A 153 -12.17 5.13 -18.38
N PHE A 154 -11.33 5.24 -17.36
CA PHE A 154 -11.39 4.29 -16.24
C PHE A 154 -12.56 4.62 -15.32
N GLU A 155 -13.11 3.58 -14.69
CA GLU A 155 -14.09 3.66 -13.62
C GLU A 155 -13.43 3.22 -12.31
N ILE A 156 -13.77 3.90 -11.22
CA ILE A 156 -13.27 3.57 -9.88
C ILE A 156 -14.07 2.39 -9.30
N ASN A 157 -13.41 1.52 -8.53
CA ASN A 157 -14.11 0.49 -7.78
C ASN A 157 -14.90 1.12 -6.62
N ILE A 158 -16.10 0.61 -6.37
CA ILE A 158 -17.02 1.15 -5.35
C ILE A 158 -16.55 0.96 -3.90
N VAL A 159 -15.54 0.11 -3.68
CA VAL A 159 -15.06 -0.29 -2.35
C VAL A 159 -13.63 0.16 -2.07
N ASP A 160 -12.77 0.16 -3.10
CA ASP A 160 -11.37 0.57 -2.97
C ASP A 160 -11.03 1.64 -4.01
N ASP A 161 -10.91 2.88 -3.52
CA ASP A 161 -10.66 4.08 -4.32
C ASP A 161 -9.34 4.07 -5.12
N CYS A 162 -8.46 3.12 -4.81
CA CYS A 162 -7.18 2.93 -5.49
C CYS A 162 -7.21 1.80 -6.52
N VAL A 163 -8.37 1.17 -6.74
CA VAL A 163 -8.59 0.16 -7.78
C VAL A 163 -9.48 0.76 -8.87
N TYR A 164 -9.00 0.71 -10.10
CA TYR A 164 -9.72 1.18 -11.27
C TYR A 164 -9.85 0.05 -12.28
N HIS A 165 -10.88 0.12 -13.11
CA HIS A 165 -11.05 -0.78 -14.24
C HIS A 165 -11.52 -0.02 -15.47
N LYS A 166 -11.24 -0.56 -16.65
CA LYS A 166 -11.74 -0.05 -17.93
C LYS A 166 -12.09 -1.23 -18.82
N PHE A 167 -13.31 -1.24 -19.35
CA PHE A 167 -13.80 -2.24 -20.29
C PHE A 167 -14.04 -1.62 -21.67
N ASN A 168 -13.66 -2.34 -22.72
CA ASN A 168 -13.97 -2.02 -24.11
C ASN A 168 -14.35 -3.32 -24.84
N GLY A 169 -15.64 -3.66 -24.81
CA GLY A 169 -16.12 -4.97 -25.26
C GLY A 169 -15.51 -6.09 -24.42
N SER A 170 -14.84 -7.04 -25.07
CA SER A 170 -14.13 -8.14 -24.39
C SER A 170 -12.75 -7.76 -23.84
N LYS A 171 -12.23 -6.56 -24.16
CA LYS A 171 -10.94 -6.09 -23.68
C LYS A 171 -11.10 -5.37 -22.36
N TYR A 172 -10.24 -5.65 -21.39
CA TYR A 172 -10.30 -5.00 -20.09
C TYR A 172 -8.93 -4.83 -19.46
N ILE A 173 -8.81 -3.82 -18.61
CA ILE A 173 -7.61 -3.54 -17.83
C ILE A 173 -8.01 -3.12 -16.41
N PHE A 174 -7.34 -3.69 -15.42
CA PHE A 174 -7.36 -3.26 -14.03
C PHE A 174 -6.11 -2.44 -13.75
N LEU A 175 -6.28 -1.39 -12.95
CA LEU A 175 -5.20 -0.57 -12.44
C LEU A 175 -5.31 -0.52 -10.92
N VAL A 176 -4.21 -0.88 -10.24
CA VAL A 176 -4.08 -0.71 -8.79
C VAL A 176 -3.03 0.35 -8.52
N LEU A 177 -3.44 1.44 -7.88
CA LEU A 177 -2.56 2.51 -7.43
C LEU A 177 -2.10 2.21 -6.00
N TYR A 178 -0.80 2.29 -5.75
CA TYR A 178 -0.23 2.33 -4.41
C TYR A 178 0.79 3.47 -4.32
N VAL A 179 0.29 4.66 -4.00
CA VAL A 179 1.10 5.88 -3.91
C VAL A 179 1.91 6.12 -5.20
N ASP A 180 3.18 5.75 -5.24
CA ASP A 180 4.08 5.91 -6.39
C ASP A 180 4.01 4.72 -7.37
N ASP A 181 3.63 3.52 -6.90
CA ASP A 181 3.57 2.29 -7.69
C ASP A 181 2.21 2.14 -8.38
N ILE A 182 2.21 1.75 -9.66
CA ILE A 182 1.02 1.44 -10.46
C ILE A 182 1.15 0.01 -10.98
N LEU A 183 0.15 -0.82 -10.72
CA LEU A 183 0.05 -2.17 -11.26
C LEU A 183 -1.06 -2.24 -12.30
N LEU A 184 -0.76 -2.79 -13.48
CA LEU A 184 -1.67 -2.92 -14.61
C LEU A 184 -1.88 -4.39 -14.94
N ALA A 185 -3.11 -4.87 -14.84
CA ALA A 185 -3.49 -6.25 -15.17
C ALA A 185 -4.50 -6.26 -16.32
N THR A 186 -4.24 -6.95 -17.44
CA THR A 186 -5.11 -6.87 -18.63
C THR A 186 -5.06 -8.13 -19.49
N ASN A 187 -6.13 -8.38 -20.23
CA ASN A 187 -6.18 -9.41 -21.25
C ASN A 187 -5.76 -8.93 -22.65
N ASP A 188 -5.43 -7.64 -22.84
CA ASP A 188 -5.09 -7.06 -24.14
C ASP A 188 -3.83 -6.17 -24.08
N ILE A 189 -2.80 -6.57 -24.82
CA ILE A 189 -1.51 -5.86 -24.88
C ILE A 189 -1.66 -4.48 -25.54
N GLY A 190 -2.60 -4.30 -26.47
CA GLY A 190 -2.87 -3.00 -27.10
C GLY A 190 -3.35 -1.98 -26.08
N LEU A 191 -4.34 -2.35 -25.27
CA LEU A 191 -4.90 -1.55 -24.18
C LEU A 191 -3.84 -1.26 -23.10
N LEU A 192 -2.94 -2.22 -22.83
CA LEU A 192 -1.80 -2.02 -21.96
C LEU A 192 -0.90 -0.89 -22.44
N HIS A 193 -0.45 -0.96 -23.70
CA HIS A 193 0.43 0.05 -24.29
C HIS A 193 -0.24 1.41 -24.45
N GLU A 194 -1.54 1.44 -24.74
CA GLU A 194 -2.32 2.68 -24.75
C GLU A 194 -2.33 3.34 -23.37
N THR A 195 -2.63 2.56 -22.32
CA THR A 195 -2.66 3.04 -20.93
C THR A 195 -1.29 3.53 -20.47
N LYS A 196 -0.22 2.77 -20.77
CA LYS A 196 1.16 3.18 -20.45
C LYS A 196 1.55 4.49 -21.14
N ARG A 197 1.21 4.66 -22.42
CA ARG A 197 1.46 5.91 -23.16
C ARG A 197 0.67 7.08 -22.58
N PHE A 198 -0.59 6.84 -22.22
CA PHE A 198 -1.43 7.86 -21.60
C PHE A 198 -0.86 8.33 -20.26
N LEU A 199 -0.46 7.42 -19.38
CA LEU A 199 0.18 7.75 -18.10
C LEU A 199 1.49 8.51 -18.30
N SER A 200 2.37 8.02 -19.18
CA SER A 200 3.66 8.67 -19.50
C SER A 200 3.53 10.04 -20.16
N LYS A 201 2.38 10.36 -20.74
CA LYS A 201 2.09 11.71 -21.27
C LYS A 201 1.78 12.71 -20.17
N HIS A 202 1.18 12.25 -19.06
CA HIS A 202 0.72 13.12 -17.98
C HIS A 202 1.67 13.16 -16.78
N PHE A 203 2.46 12.11 -16.58
CA PHE A 203 3.37 11.97 -15.45
C PHE A 203 4.75 11.51 -15.92
N GLU A 204 5.79 11.87 -15.19
CA GLU A 204 7.12 11.30 -15.41
C GLU A 204 7.14 9.85 -14.89
N MET A 205 6.98 8.90 -15.81
CA MET A 205 6.88 7.48 -15.49
C MET A 205 8.21 6.74 -15.67
N LYS A 206 8.43 5.72 -14.84
CA LYS A 206 9.38 4.64 -15.09
C LYS A 206 8.60 3.37 -15.35
N ASP A 207 8.72 2.85 -16.58
CA ASP A 207 8.17 1.53 -16.91
C ASP A 207 9.10 0.43 -16.36
N LEU A 208 8.55 -0.47 -15.55
CA LEU A 208 9.28 -1.60 -14.97
C LEU A 208 9.03 -2.91 -15.71
N GLY A 209 8.17 -2.91 -16.73
CA GLY A 209 7.81 -4.11 -17.49
C GLY A 209 6.99 -5.08 -16.64
N ASP A 210 7.30 -6.37 -16.76
CA ASP A 210 6.66 -7.44 -15.99
C ASP A 210 6.80 -7.23 -14.48
N ALA A 211 5.67 -7.31 -13.77
CA ALA A 211 5.66 -7.15 -12.32
C ALA A 211 6.32 -8.36 -11.65
N SER A 212 7.51 -8.16 -11.09
CA SER A 212 8.25 -9.17 -10.33
C SER A 212 8.40 -8.82 -8.85
N PHE A 213 8.22 -7.55 -8.47
CA PHE A 213 8.35 -7.09 -7.10
C PHE A 213 7.52 -5.84 -6.81
N ILE A 214 6.54 -5.94 -5.93
CA ILE A 214 5.66 -4.84 -5.55
C ILE A 214 5.44 -4.82 -4.04
N LEU A 215 5.56 -3.65 -3.42
CA LEU A 215 5.31 -3.47 -1.97
C LEU A 215 6.05 -4.46 -1.07
N GLY A 216 7.31 -4.77 -1.38
CA GLY A 216 8.09 -5.71 -0.58
C GLY A 216 7.74 -7.19 -0.80
N ILE A 217 6.92 -7.50 -1.80
CA ILE A 217 6.45 -8.85 -2.15
C ILE A 217 7.01 -9.23 -3.52
N GLN A 218 7.68 -10.37 -3.60
CA GLN A 218 8.12 -10.99 -4.86
C GLN A 218 6.94 -11.72 -5.50
N ILE A 219 6.73 -11.47 -6.80
CA ILE A 219 5.73 -12.16 -7.61
C ILE A 219 6.47 -13.23 -8.43
N HIS A 220 6.09 -14.49 -8.21
CA HIS A 220 6.57 -15.63 -8.97
C HIS A 220 5.46 -16.09 -9.90
N ARG A 221 5.71 -16.15 -11.20
CA ARG A 221 4.72 -16.58 -12.18
C ARG A 221 5.25 -17.76 -12.98
N ASP A 222 4.52 -18.86 -12.96
CA ASP A 222 4.75 -20.03 -13.79
C ASP A 222 3.52 -20.25 -14.67
N ARG A 223 3.56 -19.68 -15.88
CA ARG A 223 2.46 -19.79 -16.84
C ARG A 223 2.26 -21.23 -17.33
N SER A 224 3.32 -22.03 -17.41
CA SER A 224 3.21 -23.43 -17.86
C SER A 224 2.38 -24.29 -16.91
N ARG A 225 2.46 -23.97 -15.61
CA ARG A 225 1.66 -24.62 -14.55
C ARG A 225 0.42 -23.82 -14.18
N GLY A 226 0.22 -22.62 -14.73
CA GLY A 226 -0.87 -21.71 -14.38
C GLY A 226 -0.84 -21.25 -12.92
N ILE A 227 0.36 -21.02 -12.36
CA ILE A 227 0.58 -20.69 -10.95
C ILE A 227 1.14 -19.27 -10.80
N LEU A 228 0.58 -18.51 -9.87
CA LEU A 228 1.14 -17.25 -9.37
C LEU A 228 1.37 -17.34 -7.87
N GLY A 229 2.61 -17.13 -7.43
CA GLY A 229 3.02 -17.13 -6.03
C GLY A 229 3.45 -15.76 -5.55
N LEU A 230 3.09 -15.40 -4.32
CA LEU A 230 3.54 -14.20 -3.62
C LEU A 230 4.48 -14.60 -2.48
N SER A 231 5.72 -14.10 -2.53
CA SER A 231 6.79 -14.42 -1.58
C SER A 231 7.31 -13.19 -0.85
N GLN A 232 7.67 -13.36 0.43
CA GLN A 232 8.37 -12.36 1.23
C GLN A 232 9.69 -12.90 1.80
N LYS A 233 10.31 -13.89 1.15
CA LYS A 233 11.57 -14.51 1.61
C LYS A 233 12.64 -13.50 2.01
N SER A 234 12.93 -12.54 1.11
CA SER A 234 13.97 -11.53 1.36
C SER A 234 13.64 -10.59 2.52
N TYR A 235 12.35 -10.33 2.77
CA TYR A 235 11.89 -9.57 3.93
C TYR A 235 12.02 -10.41 5.21
N ILE A 236 11.57 -11.67 5.18
CA ILE A 236 11.68 -12.61 6.30
C ILE A 236 13.16 -12.77 6.71
N ASP A 237 14.08 -12.98 5.77
CA ASP A 237 15.53 -13.05 6.05
C ASP A 237 16.04 -11.77 6.74
N LYS A 238 15.54 -10.58 6.38
CA LYS A 238 15.88 -9.30 7.05
C LYS A 238 15.30 -9.21 8.47
N VAL A 239 14.06 -9.64 8.67
CA VAL A 239 13.42 -9.65 9.99
C VAL A 239 14.14 -10.59 10.94
N LEU A 240 14.52 -11.78 10.46
CA LEU A 240 15.25 -12.78 11.24
C LEU A 240 16.63 -12.30 11.65
N LYS A 241 17.34 -11.56 10.77
CA LYS A 241 18.64 -10.95 11.11
C LYS A 241 18.54 -9.83 12.15
N ARG A 242 17.42 -9.09 12.18
CA ARG A 242 17.25 -7.91 13.05
C ARG A 242 16.49 -8.19 14.35
N PHE A 243 15.97 -9.40 14.53
CA PHE A 243 15.10 -9.77 15.67
C PHE A 243 13.93 -8.78 15.89
N ALA A 244 13.35 -8.27 14.80
CA ALA A 244 12.35 -7.23 14.87
C ALA A 244 10.92 -7.82 15.00
N VAL A 245 10.44 -8.01 16.23
CA VAL A 245 9.09 -8.54 16.51
C VAL A 245 8.00 -7.70 15.84
N GLY A 246 8.10 -6.37 15.89
CA GLY A 246 7.16 -5.46 15.21
C GLY A 246 7.16 -5.58 13.68
N SER A 247 8.15 -6.25 13.09
CA SER A 247 8.19 -6.54 11.64
C SER A 247 7.48 -7.84 11.27
N LEU A 248 7.14 -8.71 12.23
CA LEU A 248 6.38 -9.94 11.97
C LEU A 248 4.97 -9.63 11.46
N MET A 249 4.36 -8.55 11.97
CA MET A 249 3.03 -8.10 11.54
C MET A 249 2.97 -7.79 10.04
N TYR A 250 4.06 -7.25 9.47
CA TYR A 250 4.07 -6.96 8.04
C TYR A 250 4.07 -8.24 7.19
N ALA A 251 4.85 -9.25 7.58
CA ALA A 251 4.84 -10.56 6.91
C ALA A 251 3.45 -11.21 7.01
N GLN A 252 2.87 -11.13 8.19
CA GLN A 252 1.53 -11.64 8.51
C GLN A 252 0.42 -10.99 7.69
N VAL A 253 0.47 -9.67 7.50
CA VAL A 253 -0.56 -8.93 6.73
C VAL A 253 -0.39 -9.15 5.22
N CYS A 254 0.83 -9.36 4.73
CA CYS A 254 1.09 -9.44 3.29
C CYS A 254 0.94 -10.86 2.72
N THR A 255 1.65 -11.85 3.28
CA THR A 255 1.77 -13.20 2.66
C THR A 255 1.68 -14.38 3.63
N ARG A 256 1.64 -14.14 4.96
CA ARG A 256 1.71 -15.19 5.98
C ARG A 256 0.46 -15.25 6.88
N PRO A 257 -0.70 -15.69 6.35
CA PRO A 257 -1.90 -15.88 7.17
C PRO A 257 -1.70 -16.87 8.32
N ASP A 258 -0.83 -17.85 8.13
CA ASP A 258 -0.50 -18.93 9.06
C ASP A 258 0.13 -18.46 10.38
N ILE A 259 0.67 -17.23 10.44
CA ILE A 259 1.15 -16.63 11.69
C ILE A 259 0.20 -15.56 12.27
N ALA A 260 -0.99 -15.35 11.68
CA ALA A 260 -1.94 -14.31 12.10
C ALA A 260 -2.30 -14.37 13.57
N TYR A 261 -2.66 -15.56 14.05
CA TYR A 261 -3.04 -15.76 15.46
C TYR A 261 -1.91 -15.40 16.43
N ILE A 262 -0.73 -15.99 16.24
CA ILE A 262 0.37 -15.83 17.19
C ILE A 262 0.94 -14.41 17.18
N VAL A 263 0.99 -13.75 16.02
CA VAL A 263 1.40 -12.35 15.93
C VAL A 263 0.37 -11.45 16.61
N GLY A 264 -0.93 -11.66 16.37
CA GLY A 264 -1.99 -10.91 17.04
C GLY A 264 -2.08 -11.15 18.55
N MET A 265 -1.56 -12.27 19.05
CA MET A 265 -1.39 -12.52 20.48
C MET A 265 -0.20 -11.74 21.04
N LEU A 266 0.97 -11.79 20.38
CA LEU A 266 2.20 -11.12 20.82
C LEU A 266 2.06 -9.60 20.83
N ASP A 267 1.34 -9.03 19.86
CA ASP A 267 1.14 -7.59 19.72
C ASP A 267 0.43 -6.97 20.94
N ARG A 268 -0.43 -7.74 21.62
CA ARG A 268 -1.16 -7.33 22.84
C ARG A 268 -0.22 -6.98 23.99
N TYR A 269 0.99 -7.54 23.99
CA TYR A 269 1.98 -7.38 25.06
C TYR A 269 3.23 -6.63 24.58
N LEU A 270 3.17 -5.96 23.42
CA LEU A 270 4.33 -5.29 22.82
C LEU A 270 4.88 -4.16 23.70
N SER A 271 4.04 -3.49 24.48
CA SER A 271 4.43 -2.43 25.41
C SER A 271 5.14 -2.94 26.67
N ASN A 272 4.86 -4.18 27.09
CA ASN A 272 5.45 -4.79 28.28
C ASN A 272 5.59 -6.33 28.15
N PRO A 273 6.54 -6.82 27.33
CA PRO A 273 6.66 -8.25 27.05
C PRO A 273 7.41 -9.01 28.15
N GLY A 274 6.72 -9.91 28.84
CA GLY A 274 7.32 -10.95 29.70
C GLY A 274 8.12 -12.04 28.97
N ILE A 275 8.76 -12.94 29.74
CA ILE A 275 9.68 -13.96 29.20
C ILE A 275 8.98 -14.99 28.29
N ASP A 276 7.74 -15.37 28.62
CA ASP A 276 6.97 -16.30 27.80
C ASP A 276 6.64 -15.72 26.42
N HIS A 277 6.38 -14.41 26.35
CA HIS A 277 6.19 -13.71 25.07
C HIS A 277 7.46 -13.74 24.23
N TRP A 278 8.64 -13.57 24.83
CA TRP A 278 9.92 -13.71 24.13
C TRP A 278 10.17 -15.14 23.63
N ILE A 279 9.81 -16.15 24.42
CA ILE A 279 9.90 -17.55 24.01
C ILE A 279 8.98 -17.81 22.81
N ALA A 280 7.74 -17.33 22.85
CA ALA A 280 6.79 -17.44 21.76
C ALA A 280 7.29 -16.69 20.49
N ALA A 281 7.77 -15.46 20.62
CA ALA A 281 8.34 -14.70 19.50
C ALA A 281 9.52 -15.44 18.84
N LYS A 282 10.44 -16.01 19.65
CA LYS A 282 11.54 -16.84 19.13
C LYS A 282 11.04 -18.09 18.40
N ARG A 283 9.96 -18.72 18.86
CA ARG A 283 9.33 -19.86 18.16
C ARG A 283 8.79 -19.45 16.79
N VAL A 284 8.09 -18.30 16.70
CA VAL A 284 7.60 -17.75 15.42
C VAL A 284 8.78 -17.49 14.47
N MET A 285 9.86 -16.89 14.94
CA MET A 285 11.05 -16.65 14.12
C MET A 285 11.69 -17.95 13.61
N ARG A 286 11.80 -18.99 14.46
CA ARG A 286 12.31 -20.30 14.04
C ARG A 286 11.40 -20.97 12.99
N TYR A 287 10.09 -20.83 13.16
CA TYR A 287 9.11 -21.32 12.19
C TYR A 287 9.25 -20.59 10.85
N LEU A 288 9.35 -19.26 10.86
CA LEU A 288 9.60 -18.46 9.66
C LEU A 288 10.92 -18.81 8.99
N GLN A 289 11.99 -19.06 9.74
CA GLN A 289 13.28 -19.49 9.18
C GLN A 289 13.15 -20.79 8.37
N ARG A 290 12.33 -21.74 8.84
CA ARG A 290 12.09 -23.02 8.15
C ARG A 290 11.10 -22.93 6.99
N THR A 291 10.23 -21.93 7.01
CA THR A 291 9.13 -21.76 6.03
C THR A 291 9.30 -20.50 5.18
N LYS A 292 10.51 -19.94 5.11
CA LYS A 292 10.77 -18.66 4.41
C LYS A 292 10.55 -18.72 2.90
N ASP A 293 10.58 -19.93 2.34
CA ASP A 293 10.34 -20.21 0.92
C ASP A 293 8.85 -20.45 0.61
N TYR A 294 7.97 -20.44 1.63
CA TYR A 294 6.53 -20.59 1.40
C TYR A 294 5.97 -19.36 0.69
N MET A 295 5.00 -19.61 -0.19
CA MET A 295 4.35 -18.58 -0.99
C MET A 295 2.85 -18.71 -0.90
N LEU A 296 2.18 -17.56 -0.85
CA LEU A 296 0.75 -17.51 -1.07
C LEU A 296 0.48 -17.72 -2.56
N THR A 297 -0.25 -18.79 -2.91
CA THR A 297 -0.29 -19.30 -4.28
C THR A 297 -1.71 -19.27 -4.83
N TYR A 298 -1.86 -18.76 -6.04
CA TYR A 298 -3.10 -18.74 -6.82
C TYR A 298 -2.93 -19.55 -8.10
N LYS A 299 -4.02 -20.15 -8.55
CA LYS A 299 -4.07 -20.96 -9.76
C LYS A 299 -5.41 -20.81 -10.47
N LYS A 300 -5.44 -21.14 -11.76
CA LYS A 300 -6.72 -21.31 -12.45
C LYS A 300 -7.60 -22.32 -11.71
N SER A 301 -8.86 -21.95 -11.56
CA SER A 301 -9.91 -22.74 -10.91
C SER A 301 -11.00 -22.98 -11.94
N ASP A 302 -11.70 -24.10 -11.87
CA ASP A 302 -12.83 -24.37 -12.77
C ASP A 302 -14.01 -23.44 -12.46
N LEU A 303 -14.16 -23.09 -11.18
CA LEU A 303 -15.17 -22.18 -10.67
C LEU A 303 -14.49 -21.06 -9.88
N LEU A 304 -14.71 -19.81 -10.29
CA LEU A 304 -14.15 -18.63 -9.65
C LEU A 304 -15.10 -18.12 -8.57
N GLU A 305 -14.98 -18.69 -7.37
CA GLU A 305 -15.78 -18.33 -6.21
C GLU A 305 -14.91 -17.89 -5.03
N VAL A 306 -15.46 -16.94 -4.26
CA VAL A 306 -14.89 -16.54 -2.97
C VAL A 306 -15.45 -17.46 -1.90
N ILE A 307 -14.57 -18.23 -1.25
CA ILE A 307 -14.95 -19.15 -0.18
C ILE A 307 -14.43 -18.61 1.15
N GLY A 308 -15.34 -18.36 2.10
CA GLY A 308 -15.03 -17.86 3.44
C GLY A 308 -15.15 -18.93 4.51
N TYR A 309 -14.21 -18.95 5.45
CA TYR A 309 -14.28 -19.72 6.68
C TYR A 309 -14.16 -18.76 7.86
N SER A 310 -14.89 -19.04 8.93
CA SER A 310 -14.86 -18.30 10.19
C SER A 310 -14.78 -19.29 11.34
N ASP A 311 -14.09 -18.91 12.41
CA ASP A 311 -13.92 -19.73 13.62
C ASP A 311 -13.63 -18.84 14.83
N SER A 312 -13.85 -19.36 16.04
CA SER A 312 -13.49 -18.67 17.28
C SER A 312 -12.96 -19.60 18.37
N ASP A 313 -12.12 -19.06 19.25
CA ASP A 313 -11.89 -19.70 20.54
C ASP A 313 -12.98 -19.30 21.56
N PHE A 314 -13.01 -19.98 22.71
CA PHE A 314 -13.84 -19.58 23.84
C PHE A 314 -13.00 -19.18 25.06
N ALA A 315 -13.11 -17.90 25.44
CA ALA A 315 -12.41 -17.33 26.58
C ALA A 315 -10.90 -17.60 26.61
N GLY A 316 -10.26 -17.60 25.44
CA GLY A 316 -8.84 -17.94 25.27
C GLY A 316 -7.88 -16.95 25.90
N CYS A 317 -8.28 -15.67 26.06
CA CYS A 317 -7.46 -14.69 26.77
C CYS A 317 -7.60 -14.87 28.30
N GLN A 318 -6.54 -15.33 28.96
CA GLN A 318 -6.56 -15.57 30.41
C GLN A 318 -6.86 -14.30 31.23
N ASP A 319 -6.33 -13.14 30.81
CA ASP A 319 -6.49 -11.88 31.55
C ASP A 319 -7.90 -11.30 31.46
N SER A 320 -8.53 -11.38 30.28
CA SER A 320 -9.80 -10.70 30.00
C SER A 320 -10.97 -11.64 29.78
N ARG A 321 -10.72 -12.95 29.70
CA ARG A 321 -11.68 -14.00 29.31
C ARG A 321 -12.37 -13.74 27.96
N LYS A 322 -11.84 -12.82 27.15
CA LYS A 322 -12.33 -12.54 25.80
C LYS A 322 -11.84 -13.60 24.83
N SER A 323 -12.70 -13.93 23.88
CA SER A 323 -12.39 -14.86 22.81
C SER A 323 -11.53 -14.22 21.72
N THR A 324 -10.91 -15.04 20.87
CA THR A 324 -10.28 -14.64 19.61
C THR A 324 -11.12 -15.16 18.45
N SER A 325 -11.56 -14.26 17.58
CA SER A 325 -12.24 -14.61 16.32
C SER A 325 -11.26 -14.57 15.16
N GLY A 326 -11.43 -15.48 14.20
CA GLY A 326 -10.70 -15.46 12.96
C GLY A 326 -11.58 -15.75 11.76
N TYR A 327 -11.12 -15.29 10.60
CA TYR A 327 -11.67 -15.71 9.32
C TYR A 327 -10.56 -15.80 8.27
N ILE A 328 -10.83 -16.55 7.21
CA ILE A 328 -10.01 -16.61 6.02
C ILE A 328 -10.91 -16.74 4.78
N TYR A 329 -10.61 -15.94 3.76
CA TYR A 329 -11.27 -15.96 2.47
C TYR A 329 -10.29 -16.44 1.41
N LEU A 330 -10.75 -17.38 0.59
CA LEU A 330 -10.00 -17.98 -0.51
C LEU A 330 -10.61 -17.57 -1.85
N LEU A 331 -9.76 -17.38 -2.85
CA LEU A 331 -10.13 -17.18 -4.25
C LEU A 331 -9.02 -17.77 -5.13
N ALA A 332 -9.39 -18.44 -6.22
CA ALA A 332 -8.43 -19.08 -7.13
C ALA A 332 -7.45 -20.04 -6.40
N GLY A 333 -7.95 -20.75 -5.38
CA GLY A 333 -7.19 -21.71 -4.57
C GLY A 333 -6.23 -21.12 -3.53
N GLY A 334 -6.11 -19.79 -3.42
CA GLY A 334 -5.23 -19.12 -2.46
C GLY A 334 -5.98 -18.17 -1.54
N ALA A 335 -5.39 -17.83 -0.38
CA ALA A 335 -5.99 -16.86 0.54
C ALA A 335 -5.91 -15.43 -0.02
N ILE A 336 -7.01 -14.69 0.05
CA ILE A 336 -7.10 -13.29 -0.39
C ILE A 336 -7.36 -12.32 0.75
N SER A 337 -7.95 -12.79 1.85
CA SER A 337 -8.16 -12.01 3.06
C SER A 337 -8.15 -12.91 4.29
N TRP A 338 -7.68 -12.40 5.42
CA TRP A 338 -7.69 -13.12 6.69
C TRP A 338 -7.60 -12.16 7.85
N LYS A 339 -8.09 -12.59 9.01
CA LYS A 339 -8.00 -11.86 10.26
C LYS A 339 -7.94 -12.84 11.42
N SER A 340 -7.24 -12.44 12.48
CA SER A 340 -7.30 -13.08 13.79
C SER A 340 -7.25 -11.98 14.84
N VAL A 341 -8.36 -11.77 15.55
CA VAL A 341 -8.54 -10.61 16.43
C VAL A 341 -9.22 -11.00 17.73
N LYS A 342 -8.78 -10.39 18.84
CA LYS A 342 -9.48 -10.54 20.12
C LYS A 342 -10.84 -9.85 20.02
N GLN A 343 -11.90 -10.54 20.41
CA GLN A 343 -13.24 -9.96 20.49
C GLN A 343 -13.26 -8.76 21.44
N THR A 344 -14.15 -7.82 21.18
CA THR A 344 -14.33 -6.62 22.01
C THR A 344 -15.13 -6.92 23.27
N LEU A 345 -16.07 -7.87 23.19
CA LEU A 345 -16.91 -8.35 24.30
C LEU A 345 -16.40 -9.68 24.88
N VAL A 346 -16.88 -10.03 26.07
CA VAL A 346 -16.69 -11.35 26.68
C VAL A 346 -17.91 -12.19 26.30
N ALA A 347 -17.71 -13.24 25.50
CA ALA A 347 -18.78 -14.13 25.11
C ALA A 347 -19.25 -14.98 26.30
N SER A 348 -20.56 -15.19 26.43
CA SER A 348 -21.16 -15.98 27.51
C SER A 348 -21.13 -17.49 27.25
N SER A 349 -20.91 -17.91 26.00
CA SER A 349 -20.82 -19.32 25.59
C SER A 349 -19.95 -19.47 24.34
N THR A 350 -19.57 -20.72 24.02
CA THR A 350 -18.89 -21.06 22.76
C THR A 350 -19.71 -20.63 21.55
N MET A 351 -21.02 -20.89 21.56
CA MET A 351 -21.95 -20.46 20.50
C MET A 351 -21.97 -18.94 20.33
N ALA A 352 -21.95 -18.17 21.43
CA ALA A 352 -21.92 -16.72 21.35
C ALA A 352 -20.60 -16.20 20.73
N ALA A 353 -19.47 -16.84 21.06
CA ALA A 353 -18.18 -16.49 20.46
C ALA A 353 -18.17 -16.80 18.94
N GLU A 354 -18.71 -17.95 18.54
CA GLU A 354 -18.84 -18.35 17.13
C GLU A 354 -19.73 -17.37 16.36
N PHE A 355 -20.85 -16.95 16.96
CA PHE A 355 -21.75 -16.00 16.32
C PHE A 355 -21.07 -14.64 16.06
N VAL A 356 -20.26 -14.15 17.00
CA VAL A 356 -19.48 -12.91 16.81
C VAL A 356 -18.47 -13.07 15.68
N ALA A 357 -17.78 -14.22 15.60
CA ALA A 357 -16.84 -14.49 14.51
C ALA A 357 -17.57 -14.53 13.16
N CYS A 358 -18.68 -15.26 13.08
CA CYS A 358 -19.49 -15.39 11.87
C CYS A 358 -20.06 -14.03 11.41
N TYR A 359 -20.49 -13.18 12.35
CA TYR A 359 -20.96 -11.82 12.05
C TYR A 359 -19.84 -10.95 11.45
N GLU A 360 -18.68 -10.89 12.09
CA GLU A 360 -17.52 -10.14 11.59
C GLU A 360 -17.06 -10.66 10.22
N ALA A 361 -17.00 -11.99 10.07
CA ALA A 361 -16.66 -12.62 8.80
C ALA A 361 -17.69 -12.22 7.74
N SER A 362 -18.99 -12.34 8.00
CA SER A 362 -20.06 -12.02 7.05
C SER A 362 -20.01 -10.57 6.57
N ASN A 363 -19.78 -9.61 7.48
CA ASN A 363 -19.60 -8.20 7.12
C ASN A 363 -18.42 -8.00 6.16
N HIS A 364 -17.31 -8.68 6.42
CA HIS A 364 -16.15 -8.64 5.51
C HIS A 364 -16.43 -9.37 4.18
N GLY A 365 -17.23 -10.43 4.21
CA GLY A 365 -17.69 -11.15 3.02
C GLY A 365 -18.51 -10.27 2.09
N ILE A 366 -19.39 -9.44 2.65
CA ILE A 366 -20.15 -8.42 1.89
C ILE A 366 -19.20 -7.42 1.23
N TRP A 367 -18.19 -6.94 1.96
CA TRP A 367 -17.17 -6.04 1.41
C TRP A 367 -16.41 -6.67 0.24
N LEU A 368 -15.98 -7.94 0.37
CA LEU A 368 -15.32 -8.70 -0.71
C LEU A 368 -16.26 -8.94 -1.90
N GLY A 369 -17.53 -9.21 -1.64
CA GLY A 369 -18.57 -9.32 -2.66
C GLY A 369 -18.68 -8.04 -3.47
N ASN A 370 -18.86 -6.90 -2.82
CA ASN A 370 -18.95 -5.59 -3.46
C ASN A 370 -17.67 -5.22 -4.25
N LEU A 371 -16.49 -5.57 -3.73
CA LEU A 371 -15.23 -5.34 -4.42
C LEU A 371 -15.15 -6.17 -5.72
N SER A 372 -15.56 -7.44 -5.66
CA SER A 372 -15.58 -8.35 -6.82
C SER A 372 -16.64 -7.90 -7.84
N GLN A 373 -17.80 -7.45 -7.37
CA GLN A 373 -18.82 -6.84 -8.21
C GLN A 373 -18.31 -5.56 -8.88
N GLY A 374 -17.62 -4.69 -8.14
CA GLY A 374 -17.02 -3.46 -8.66
C GLY A 374 -15.85 -3.71 -9.63
N CYS A 375 -15.24 -4.89 -9.62
CA CYS A 375 -14.30 -5.32 -10.66
C CYS A 375 -15.01 -5.93 -11.89
N ALA A 376 -16.35 -5.95 -11.89
CA ALA A 376 -17.22 -6.52 -12.92
C ALA A 376 -16.88 -7.97 -13.27
N PHE A 377 -16.66 -8.82 -12.26
CA PHE A 377 -16.37 -10.26 -12.41
C PHE A 377 -17.32 -10.97 -13.38
N TRP A 378 -18.60 -10.58 -13.42
CA TRP A 378 -19.60 -11.17 -14.32
C TRP A 378 -19.45 -10.80 -15.80
N ARG A 379 -18.60 -9.83 -16.16
CA ARG A 379 -18.34 -9.42 -17.54
C ARG A 379 -17.13 -10.14 -18.16
N MET A 380 -16.39 -10.94 -17.37
CA MET A 380 -15.14 -11.60 -17.76
C MET A 380 -15.31 -13.04 -18.21
#